data_AF-A0ABD5QJS6-F1
#
_entry.id   AF-A0ABD5QJS6-F1
#
_cell.length_a   1.000
_cell.length_b   1.000
_cell.length_c   1.000
_cell.angle_alpha   90.00
_cell.angle_beta   90.00
_cell.angle_gamma   90.00
#
_symmetry.space_group_name_H-M   'P 1'
#
loop_
_entity.id
_entity.type
_entity.pdbx_description
1 polymer ?
#
loop_
_entity_poly.entity_id
_entity_poly.type
_entity_poly.pdbx_seq_one_letter_code
_entity_poly.pdbx_strand_id
1 'polypeptide(L)'
;MNALGSAFVAIVAATAVVGALALVVSILLARFDRRRERARPRLVEELFARLDRPDPNWSGWVGELSLTERFVLRRLLARYLRQLRGRERDRLVDLAEALGVGDRAVDLLASRTVTSRLRGLIWLTLLERDVPTERLRERCTDHPATRAGAARLLSVAGGPDAARDGTSLLLWSGEERLSVFGLDTLYRLNRRDATPLLAHADAEATWWSEGLVVQTLTVLAHCQATERTDRFAWLPALLDHDSPQVRATALSAFARQGWRRELRERVDAERALADPEPAVRTAAYELFGKWGDGESVDWLRYGVYNDPDDRARLAAARTLRRVGGLESVTDGTGQPDEAVARTVAWAGAERRTPRRVATGWT
;
A
#
# COMPACT_ATOMS: atom_id res chain seq x y z
N MET A 1 23.48 -63.17 6.15
CA MET A 1 22.84 -62.03 5.44
C MET A 1 23.73 -60.81 5.64
N ASN A 2 24.34 -60.30 4.57
CA ASN A 2 25.28 -59.18 4.65
C ASN A 2 24.53 -57.86 4.95
N ALA A 3 25.15 -56.96 5.71
CA ALA A 3 24.58 -55.67 6.14
C ALA A 3 24.02 -54.82 4.97
N LEU A 4 24.59 -54.98 3.77
CA LEU A 4 24.10 -54.36 2.54
C LEU A 4 22.71 -54.87 2.11
N GLY A 5 22.43 -56.16 2.28
CA GLY A 5 21.13 -56.76 1.95
C GLY A 5 20.02 -56.30 2.90
N SER A 6 20.32 -56.19 4.19
CA SER A 6 19.37 -55.64 5.17
C SER A 6 19.10 -54.15 4.94
N ALA A 7 20.13 -53.38 4.56
CA ALA A 7 19.97 -51.96 4.23
C ALA A 7 19.11 -51.76 2.97
N PHE A 8 19.33 -52.57 1.92
CA PHE A 8 18.51 -52.51 0.71
C PHE A 8 17.04 -52.83 0.99
N VAL A 9 16.76 -53.89 1.75
CA VAL A 9 15.39 -54.27 2.15
C VAL A 9 14.74 -53.15 2.97
N ALA A 10 15.47 -52.52 3.90
CA ALA A 10 14.96 -51.41 4.69
C ALA A 10 14.60 -50.18 3.83
N ILE A 11 15.42 -49.83 2.84
CA ILE A 11 15.15 -48.71 1.92
C ILE A 11 13.93 -49.00 1.04
N VAL A 12 13.82 -50.20 0.49
CA VAL A 12 12.66 -50.60 -0.33
C VAL A 12 11.38 -50.58 0.51
N ALA A 13 11.42 -51.11 1.73
CA ALA A 13 10.29 -51.09 2.65
C ALA A 13 9.88 -49.66 3.02
N ALA A 14 10.84 -48.78 3.36
CA ALA A 14 10.57 -47.38 3.67
C ALA A 14 9.96 -46.63 2.48
N THR A 15 10.47 -46.87 1.27
CA THR A 15 9.95 -46.25 0.04
C THR A 15 8.53 -46.72 -0.26
N ALA A 16 8.24 -48.00 -0.07
CA ALA A 16 6.90 -48.56 -0.24
C ALA A 16 5.90 -47.95 0.76
N VAL A 17 6.30 -47.77 2.02
CA VAL A 17 5.47 -47.13 3.06
C VAL A 17 5.18 -45.67 2.70
N VAL A 18 6.19 -44.89 2.32
CA VAL A 18 5.99 -43.49 1.90
C VAL A 18 5.10 -43.40 0.66
N GLY A 19 5.30 -44.28 -0.32
CA GLY A 19 4.47 -44.36 -1.52
C GLY A 19 3.00 -44.70 -1.20
N ALA A 20 2.76 -45.67 -0.32
CA ALA A 20 1.42 -46.02 0.13
C ALA A 20 0.75 -44.87 0.90
N LEU A 21 1.49 -44.19 1.79
CA LEU A 21 1.00 -43.03 2.52
C LEU A 21 0.62 -41.89 1.57
N ALA A 22 1.48 -41.59 0.60
CA ALA A 22 1.22 -40.55 -0.40
C ALA A 22 0.00 -40.89 -1.27
N LEU A 23 -0.17 -42.16 -1.66
CA LEU A 23 -1.33 -42.62 -2.42
C LEU A 23 -2.62 -42.47 -1.59
N VAL A 24 -2.61 -42.87 -0.32
CA VAL A 24 -3.75 -42.72 0.59
C VAL A 24 -4.11 -41.25 0.76
N VAL A 25 -3.13 -40.39 1.03
CA VAL A 25 -3.35 -38.94 1.14
C VAL A 25 -3.90 -38.36 -0.16
N SER A 26 -3.36 -38.74 -1.31
CA SER A 26 -3.83 -38.30 -2.63
C SER A 26 -5.28 -38.71 -2.88
N ILE A 27 -5.65 -39.96 -2.58
CA ILE A 27 -7.03 -40.44 -2.73
C ILE A 27 -7.98 -39.70 -1.78
N LEU A 28 -7.56 -39.46 -0.53
CA LEU A 28 -8.35 -38.71 0.45
C LEU A 28 -8.56 -37.26 0.00
N LEU A 29 -7.51 -36.59 -0.47
CA LEU A 29 -7.58 -35.23 -1.02
C LEU A 29 -8.48 -35.18 -2.26
N ALA A 30 -8.31 -36.11 -3.22
CA ALA A 30 -9.14 -36.19 -4.40
C ALA A 30 -10.62 -36.44 -4.08
N ARG A 31 -10.92 -37.30 -3.10
CA ARG A 31 -12.30 -37.50 -2.62
C ARG A 31 -12.85 -36.24 -1.98
N PHE A 32 -12.05 -35.53 -1.20
CA PHE A 32 -12.44 -34.29 -0.57
C PHE A 32 -12.72 -33.19 -1.61
N ASP A 33 -11.88 -33.08 -2.64
CA ASP A 33 -12.04 -32.13 -3.74
C ASP A 33 -13.26 -32.44 -4.60
N ARG A 34 -13.51 -33.71 -4.95
CA ARG A 34 -14.75 -34.11 -5.63
C ARG A 34 -15.99 -33.77 -4.81
N ARG A 35 -15.96 -33.97 -3.49
CA ARG A 35 -17.07 -33.58 -2.60
C ARG A 35 -17.29 -32.07 -2.60
N ARG A 36 -16.20 -31.27 -2.57
CA ARG A 36 -16.27 -29.80 -2.64
C ARG A 36 -16.86 -29.33 -3.97
N GLU A 37 -16.40 -29.89 -5.08
CA GLU A 37 -16.87 -29.53 -6.43
C GLU A 37 -18.35 -29.83 -6.61
N ARG A 38 -18.82 -30.98 -6.12
CA ARG A 38 -20.24 -31.35 -6.17
C ARG A 38 -21.13 -30.48 -5.28
N ALA A 39 -20.63 -30.09 -4.11
CA ALA A 39 -21.39 -29.26 -3.18
C ALA A 39 -21.54 -27.81 -3.66
N ARG A 40 -20.54 -27.29 -4.41
CA ARG A 40 -20.46 -25.86 -4.72
C ARG A 40 -21.66 -25.31 -5.50
N PRO A 41 -22.14 -25.90 -6.62
CA PRO A 41 -23.27 -25.36 -7.36
C PRO A 41 -24.54 -25.27 -6.50
N ARG A 42 -24.86 -26.35 -5.79
CA ARG A 42 -26.01 -26.40 -4.87
C ARG A 42 -25.93 -25.35 -3.76
N LEU A 43 -24.75 -25.18 -3.16
CA LEU A 43 -24.56 -24.18 -2.10
C LEU A 43 -24.64 -22.74 -2.62
N VAL A 44 -24.20 -22.49 -3.85
CA VAL A 44 -24.33 -21.17 -4.48
C VAL A 44 -25.80 -20.86 -4.75
N GLU A 45 -26.53 -21.80 -5.34
CA GLU A 45 -27.96 -21.66 -5.62
C GLU A 45 -28.77 -21.39 -4.33
N GLU A 46 -28.58 -22.23 -3.31
CA GLU A 46 -29.29 -22.07 -2.03
C GLU A 46 -28.88 -20.77 -1.29
N LEU A 47 -27.61 -20.37 -1.36
CA LEU A 47 -27.14 -19.12 -0.78
C LEU A 47 -27.89 -17.93 -1.37
N PHE A 48 -27.97 -17.83 -2.70
CA PHE A 48 -28.67 -16.73 -3.35
C PHE A 48 -30.18 -16.80 -3.15
N ALA A 49 -30.78 -17.99 -3.23
CA ALA A 49 -32.19 -18.17 -2.94
C ALA A 49 -32.57 -17.70 -1.52
N ARG A 50 -31.68 -17.87 -0.54
CA ARG A 50 -31.87 -17.36 0.84
C ARG A 50 -31.55 -15.88 0.98
N LEU A 51 -30.58 -15.36 0.24
CA LEU A 51 -30.29 -13.92 0.20
C LEU A 51 -31.48 -13.11 -0.29
N ASP A 52 -32.39 -13.68 -1.09
CA ASP A 52 -33.59 -13.01 -1.57
C ASP A 52 -34.77 -13.06 -0.58
N ARG A 53 -34.77 -14.04 0.35
CA ARG A 53 -35.87 -14.23 1.32
C ARG A 53 -35.89 -13.14 2.39
N PRO A 54 -37.05 -12.77 2.96
CA PRO A 54 -37.13 -11.84 4.09
C PRO A 54 -36.35 -12.35 5.31
N ASP A 55 -36.58 -13.61 5.68
CA ASP A 55 -35.86 -14.36 6.73
C ASP A 55 -35.05 -15.50 6.09
N PRO A 56 -33.72 -15.38 6.02
CA PRO A 56 -32.86 -16.43 5.48
C PRO A 56 -32.71 -17.67 6.37
N ASN A 57 -33.09 -17.64 7.65
CA ASN A 57 -32.87 -18.72 8.64
C ASN A 57 -31.46 -19.36 8.54
N TRP A 58 -30.41 -18.56 8.70
CA TRP A 58 -29.03 -19.01 8.51
C TRP A 58 -28.62 -20.11 9.49
N SER A 59 -28.97 -19.98 10.76
CA SER A 59 -28.60 -20.93 11.80
C SER A 59 -29.16 -22.33 11.54
N GLY A 60 -30.42 -22.43 11.11
CA GLY A 60 -31.04 -23.70 10.72
C GLY A 60 -30.31 -24.35 9.55
N TRP A 61 -30.08 -23.57 8.48
CA TRP A 61 -29.39 -24.08 7.30
C TRP A 61 -27.96 -24.53 7.61
N VAL A 62 -27.18 -23.71 8.32
CA VAL A 62 -25.81 -24.06 8.72
C VAL A 62 -25.81 -25.32 9.59
N GLY A 63 -26.82 -25.50 10.44
CA GLY A 63 -27.03 -26.69 11.27
C GLY A 63 -27.08 -27.98 10.45
N GLU A 64 -27.74 -27.96 9.29
CA GLU A 64 -27.90 -29.11 8.38
C GLU A 64 -26.65 -29.44 7.55
N LEU A 65 -25.75 -28.46 7.36
CA LEU A 65 -24.58 -28.62 6.51
C LEU A 65 -23.48 -29.49 7.17
N SER A 66 -22.90 -30.38 6.37
CA SER A 66 -21.70 -31.13 6.73
C SER A 66 -20.47 -30.22 6.90
N LEU A 67 -19.42 -30.73 7.53
CA LEU A 67 -18.15 -30.00 7.69
C LEU A 67 -17.54 -29.55 6.35
N THR A 68 -17.66 -30.38 5.31
CA THR A 68 -17.17 -30.05 3.95
C THR A 68 -17.99 -28.93 3.34
N GLU A 69 -19.32 -28.97 3.49
CA GLU A 69 -20.20 -27.92 2.98
C GLU A 69 -19.99 -26.60 3.71
N ARG A 70 -19.87 -26.62 5.05
CA ARG A 70 -19.52 -25.43 5.83
C ARG A 70 -18.16 -24.84 5.39
N PHE A 71 -17.19 -25.68 5.05
CA PHE A 71 -15.91 -25.24 4.51
C PHE A 71 -16.08 -24.56 3.14
N VAL A 72 -16.84 -25.16 2.23
CA VAL A 72 -17.13 -24.59 0.90
C VAL A 72 -17.89 -23.27 1.05
N LEU A 73 -18.92 -23.24 1.89
CA LEU A 73 -19.73 -22.06 2.17
C LEU A 73 -18.88 -20.93 2.73
N ARG A 74 -17.95 -21.22 3.64
CA ARG A 74 -16.99 -20.21 4.13
C ARG A 74 -16.12 -19.63 3.02
N ARG A 75 -15.71 -20.42 2.02
CA ARG A 75 -14.96 -19.89 0.85
C ARG A 75 -15.84 -19.02 -0.05
N LEU A 76 -17.10 -19.41 -0.26
CA LEU A 76 -18.08 -18.63 -1.01
C LEU A 76 -18.37 -17.30 -0.30
N LEU A 77 -18.60 -17.34 1.02
CA LEU A 77 -18.79 -16.18 1.87
C LEU A 77 -17.63 -15.19 1.72
N ALA A 78 -16.38 -15.66 1.83
CA ALA A 78 -15.21 -14.79 1.66
C ALA A 78 -15.18 -14.13 0.27
N ARG A 79 -15.57 -14.85 -0.77
CA ARG A 79 -15.63 -14.33 -2.15
C ARG A 79 -16.71 -13.26 -2.26
N TYR A 80 -17.92 -13.53 -1.80
CA TYR A 80 -19.05 -12.62 -1.98
C TYR A 80 -19.02 -11.41 -1.05
N LEU A 81 -18.48 -11.49 0.17
CA LEU A 81 -18.23 -10.32 1.02
C LEU A 81 -17.32 -9.27 0.34
N ARG A 82 -16.41 -9.70 -0.54
CA ARG A 82 -15.56 -8.78 -1.32
C ARG A 82 -16.30 -8.11 -2.46
N GLN A 83 -17.33 -8.76 -3.01
CA GLN A 83 -18.02 -8.36 -4.24
C GLN A 83 -19.32 -7.60 -3.97
N LEU A 84 -20.09 -8.01 -2.96
CA LEU A 84 -21.40 -7.46 -2.66
C LEU A 84 -21.30 -6.31 -1.63
N ARG A 85 -22.29 -5.42 -1.66
CA ARG A 85 -22.41 -4.21 -0.82
C ARG A 85 -23.87 -4.05 -0.37
N GLY A 86 -24.11 -3.20 0.63
CA GLY A 86 -25.47 -2.92 1.11
C GLY A 86 -26.12 -4.13 1.80
N ARG A 87 -27.44 -4.27 1.63
CA ARG A 87 -28.27 -5.26 2.33
C ARG A 87 -27.78 -6.69 2.15
N GLU A 88 -27.34 -7.07 0.94
CA GLU A 88 -26.84 -8.41 0.65
C GLU A 88 -25.55 -8.70 1.42
N ARG A 89 -24.68 -7.69 1.57
CA ARG A 89 -23.46 -7.82 2.39
C ARG A 89 -23.83 -8.03 3.85
N ASP A 90 -24.77 -7.27 4.38
CA ASP A 90 -25.17 -7.37 5.79
C ASP A 90 -25.75 -8.76 6.07
N ARG A 91 -26.59 -9.30 5.17
CA ARG A 91 -27.08 -10.68 5.24
C ARG A 91 -25.96 -11.73 5.20
N LEU A 92 -24.88 -11.47 4.46
CA LEU A 92 -23.71 -12.34 4.46
C LEU A 92 -22.90 -12.24 5.77
N VAL A 93 -22.90 -11.08 6.44
CA VAL A 93 -22.31 -10.94 7.77
C VAL A 93 -23.10 -11.76 8.79
N ASP A 94 -24.44 -11.75 8.74
CA ASP A 94 -25.28 -12.61 9.59
C ASP A 94 -24.99 -14.10 9.36
N LEU A 95 -24.79 -14.50 8.10
CA LEU A 95 -24.37 -15.88 7.78
C LEU A 95 -22.98 -16.20 8.36
N ALA A 96 -22.07 -15.24 8.37
CA ALA A 96 -20.74 -15.41 8.97
C ALA A 96 -20.82 -15.62 10.48
N GLU A 97 -21.75 -14.95 11.15
CA GLU A 97 -22.07 -15.13 12.57
C GLU A 97 -22.63 -16.55 12.81
N ALA A 98 -23.61 -16.99 12.03
CA ALA A 98 -24.15 -18.35 12.11
C ALA A 98 -23.08 -19.44 11.88
N LEU A 99 -22.04 -19.15 11.09
CA LEU A 99 -20.90 -20.04 10.86
C LEU A 99 -19.80 -19.95 11.95
N GLY A 100 -19.95 -19.06 12.93
CA GLY A 100 -18.95 -18.78 13.98
C GLY A 100 -17.61 -18.32 13.39
N VAL A 101 -17.64 -17.55 12.30
CA VAL A 101 -16.43 -17.11 11.61
C VAL A 101 -15.76 -15.97 12.36
N GLY A 102 -16.54 -15.01 12.86
CA GLY A 102 -16.02 -13.86 13.59
C GLY A 102 -15.26 -14.26 14.85
N ASP A 103 -15.86 -15.09 15.71
CA ASP A 103 -15.24 -15.48 16.99
C ASP A 103 -13.98 -16.31 16.75
N ARG A 104 -14.04 -17.25 15.80
CA ARG A 104 -12.85 -18.00 15.37
C ARG A 104 -11.75 -17.07 14.84
N ALA A 105 -12.10 -16.00 14.14
CA ALA A 105 -11.13 -15.03 13.64
C ALA A 105 -10.47 -14.22 14.76
N VAL A 106 -11.22 -13.89 15.82
CA VAL A 106 -10.71 -13.27 17.05
C VAL A 106 -9.75 -14.22 17.78
N ASP A 107 -10.10 -15.50 17.90
CA ASP A 107 -9.25 -16.52 18.53
C ASP A 107 -7.93 -16.72 17.79
N LEU A 108 -7.96 -16.63 16.45
CA LEU A 108 -6.76 -16.73 15.63
C LEU A 108 -5.73 -15.61 15.92
N LEU A 109 -6.12 -14.48 16.51
CA LEU A 109 -5.18 -13.43 16.93
C LEU A 109 -4.28 -13.89 18.08
N ALA A 110 -4.71 -14.84 18.90
CA ALA A 110 -3.92 -15.39 20.01
C ALA A 110 -2.92 -16.46 19.55
N SER A 111 -2.95 -16.87 18.28
CA SER A 111 -2.03 -17.88 17.74
C SER A 111 -0.58 -17.36 17.72
N ARG A 112 0.36 -18.24 18.07
CA ARG A 112 1.80 -18.00 17.94
C ARG A 112 2.28 -17.87 16.49
N THR A 113 1.53 -18.42 15.54
CA THR A 113 1.90 -18.39 14.12
C THR A 113 1.37 -17.14 13.42
N VAL A 114 2.27 -16.41 12.75
CA VAL A 114 1.96 -15.20 11.95
C VAL A 114 0.86 -15.49 10.93
N THR A 115 0.95 -16.60 10.20
CA THR A 115 -0.03 -16.98 9.17
C THR A 115 -1.45 -17.13 9.71
N SER A 116 -1.61 -17.66 10.93
CA SER A 116 -2.92 -17.81 11.54
C SER A 116 -3.48 -16.46 11.98
N ARG A 117 -2.66 -15.60 12.59
CA ARG A 117 -3.05 -14.23 12.93
C ARG A 117 -3.47 -13.44 11.70
N LEU A 118 -2.72 -13.55 10.60
CA LEU A 118 -3.08 -12.93 9.31
C LEU A 118 -4.41 -13.45 8.77
N ARG A 119 -4.69 -14.77 8.87
CA ARG A 119 -6.00 -15.32 8.49
C ARG A 119 -7.13 -14.75 9.35
N GLY A 120 -6.90 -14.59 10.65
CA GLY A 120 -7.82 -13.92 11.56
C GLY A 120 -8.11 -12.49 11.11
N LEU A 121 -7.05 -11.69 10.93
CA LEU A 121 -7.14 -10.29 10.48
C LEU A 121 -7.86 -10.15 9.14
N ILE A 122 -7.64 -11.05 8.17
CA ILE A 122 -8.37 -11.04 6.89
C ILE A 122 -9.86 -11.21 7.13
N TRP A 123 -10.27 -12.17 7.95
CA TRP A 123 -11.69 -12.39 8.24
C TRP A 123 -12.32 -11.24 9.00
N LEU A 124 -11.64 -10.74 10.03
CA LEU A 124 -12.10 -9.56 10.78
C LEU A 124 -12.27 -8.35 9.85
N THR A 125 -11.34 -8.14 8.91
CA THR A 125 -11.42 -7.04 7.94
C THR A 125 -12.58 -7.23 6.96
N LEU A 126 -12.83 -8.46 6.48
CA LEU A 126 -13.96 -8.75 5.58
C LEU A 126 -15.32 -8.55 6.26
N LEU A 127 -15.37 -8.81 7.56
CA LEU A 127 -16.57 -8.65 8.38
C LEU A 127 -16.70 -7.24 8.94
N GLU A 128 -15.65 -6.41 8.81
CA GLU A 128 -15.56 -5.08 9.42
C GLU A 128 -15.84 -5.12 10.93
N ARG A 129 -15.39 -6.21 11.58
CA ARG A 129 -15.64 -6.46 12.99
C ARG A 129 -14.71 -5.61 13.84
N ASP A 130 -15.30 -4.80 14.70
CA ASP A 130 -14.53 -4.01 15.66
C ASP A 130 -13.76 -4.91 16.64
N VAL A 131 -12.50 -4.54 16.89
CA VAL A 131 -11.58 -5.21 17.81
C VAL A 131 -10.83 -4.13 18.58
N PRO A 132 -10.83 -4.17 19.93
CA PRO A 132 -10.15 -3.16 20.73
C PRO A 132 -8.68 -2.98 20.32
N THR A 133 -8.25 -1.72 20.21
CA THR A 133 -6.90 -1.35 19.80
C THR A 133 -5.85 -1.98 20.71
N GLU A 134 -6.10 -2.07 22.02
CA GLU A 134 -5.19 -2.67 23.00
C GLU A 134 -4.89 -4.12 22.65
N ARG A 135 -5.92 -4.87 22.25
CA ARG A 135 -5.79 -6.27 21.84
C ARG A 135 -5.01 -6.39 20.53
N LEU A 136 -5.21 -5.47 19.58
CA LEU A 136 -4.43 -5.44 18.35
C LEU A 136 -2.95 -5.13 18.62
N ARG A 137 -2.67 -4.16 19.51
CA ARG A 137 -1.29 -3.82 19.93
C ARG A 137 -0.59 -4.99 20.61
N GLU A 138 -1.28 -5.67 21.53
CA GLU A 138 -0.74 -6.84 22.22
C GLU A 138 -0.40 -7.98 21.25
N ARG A 139 -1.24 -8.19 20.22
CA ARG A 139 -1.18 -9.42 19.40
C ARG A 139 -0.55 -9.24 18.01
N CYS A 140 -0.35 -8.01 17.53
CA CYS A 140 0.03 -7.78 16.13
C CYS A 140 1.31 -6.95 15.92
N THR A 141 1.96 -6.46 16.98
CA THR A 141 3.14 -5.56 16.89
C THR A 141 4.45 -6.26 16.55
N ASP A 142 4.57 -7.55 16.85
CA ASP A 142 5.78 -8.35 16.69
C ASP A 142 6.19 -8.64 15.24
N HIS A 143 5.31 -8.42 14.25
CA HIS A 143 5.62 -8.68 12.85
C HIS A 143 4.98 -7.63 11.90
N PRO A 144 5.72 -7.11 10.90
CA PRO A 144 5.22 -6.02 10.04
C PRO A 144 3.94 -6.37 9.27
N ALA A 145 3.81 -7.62 8.81
CA ALA A 145 2.59 -8.08 8.14
C ALA A 145 1.34 -8.05 9.04
N THR A 146 1.47 -8.42 10.33
CA THR A 146 0.34 -8.38 11.26
C THR A 146 0.00 -6.95 11.66
N ARG A 147 1.00 -6.07 11.81
CA ARG A 147 0.78 -4.62 11.99
C ARG A 147 -0.03 -4.04 10.84
N ALA A 148 0.36 -4.33 9.60
CA ALA A 148 -0.37 -3.87 8.43
C ALA A 148 -1.80 -4.44 8.33
N GLY A 149 -2.00 -5.71 8.68
CA GLY A 149 -3.33 -6.32 8.73
C GLY A 149 -4.23 -5.71 9.80
N ALA A 150 -3.69 -5.43 11.00
CA ALA A 150 -4.41 -4.79 12.09
C ALA A 150 -4.76 -3.33 11.77
N ALA A 151 -3.82 -2.57 11.21
CA ALA A 151 -4.08 -1.21 10.74
C ALA A 151 -5.11 -1.18 9.61
N ARG A 152 -5.13 -2.18 8.73
CA ARG A 152 -6.17 -2.31 7.71
C ARG A 152 -7.54 -2.56 8.33
N LEU A 153 -7.62 -3.42 9.34
CA LEU A 153 -8.86 -3.68 10.05
C LEU A 153 -9.43 -2.37 10.62
N LEU A 154 -8.62 -1.60 11.35
CA LEU A 154 -9.02 -0.29 11.88
C LEU A 154 -9.47 0.66 10.75
N SER A 155 -8.74 0.70 9.63
CA SER A 155 -9.11 1.53 8.47
C SER A 155 -10.48 1.20 7.88
N VAL A 156 -10.94 -0.06 7.97
CA VAL A 156 -12.21 -0.49 7.36
C VAL A 156 -13.34 -0.50 8.38
N ALA A 157 -13.11 -1.01 9.60
CA ALA A 157 -14.09 -0.94 10.69
C ALA A 157 -14.44 0.51 11.05
N GLY A 158 -13.49 1.43 10.86
CA GLY A 158 -13.67 2.84 11.15
C GLY A 158 -13.59 3.13 12.65
N GLY A 159 -14.16 4.26 13.06
CA GLY A 159 -14.06 4.79 14.42
C GLY A 159 -13.25 6.09 14.48
N PRO A 160 -13.46 6.90 15.54
CA PRO A 160 -12.85 8.23 15.65
C PRO A 160 -11.32 8.17 15.68
N ASP A 161 -10.74 7.14 16.30
CA ASP A 161 -9.29 7.00 16.49
C ASP A 161 -8.61 6.05 15.48
N ALA A 162 -9.36 5.49 14.53
CA ALA A 162 -8.85 4.47 13.60
C ALA A 162 -7.60 4.93 12.81
N ALA A 163 -7.60 6.18 12.35
CA ALA A 163 -6.46 6.75 11.62
C ALA A 163 -5.22 6.89 12.51
N ARG A 164 -5.41 7.32 13.76
CA ARG A 164 -4.35 7.42 14.78
C ARG A 164 -3.78 6.06 15.13
N ASP A 165 -4.62 5.15 15.58
CA ASP A 165 -4.20 3.84 16.05
C ASP A 165 -3.61 2.98 14.94
N GLY A 166 -4.21 3.02 13.75
CA GLY A 166 -3.69 2.31 12.57
C GLY A 166 -2.32 2.84 12.14
N THR A 167 -2.11 4.16 12.17
CA THR A 167 -0.82 4.78 11.84
C THR A 167 0.25 4.41 12.85
N SER A 168 -0.03 4.51 14.15
CA SER A 168 0.90 4.10 15.21
C SER A 168 1.21 2.60 15.16
N LEU A 169 0.25 1.75 14.80
CA LEU A 169 0.52 0.32 14.58
C LEU A 169 1.46 0.08 13.39
N LEU A 170 1.27 0.76 12.26
CA LEU A 170 2.15 0.58 11.09
C LEU A 170 3.59 1.00 11.39
N LEU A 171 3.73 2.13 12.08
CA LEU A 171 5.02 2.79 12.35
C LEU A 171 5.65 2.38 13.69
N TRP A 172 5.11 1.34 14.35
CA TRP A 172 5.44 0.95 15.73
C TRP A 172 6.94 0.79 16.02
N SER A 173 7.69 0.14 15.12
CA SER A 173 9.11 -0.16 15.38
C SER A 173 10.07 0.90 14.85
N GLY A 174 9.66 1.75 13.90
CA GLY A 174 10.55 2.69 13.21
C GLY A 174 11.62 2.04 12.30
N GLU A 175 11.96 0.77 12.50
CA GLU A 175 13.12 0.13 11.85
C GLU A 175 12.79 -0.49 10.48
N GLU A 176 11.61 -1.09 10.33
CA GLU A 176 11.28 -1.92 9.18
C GLU A 176 10.55 -1.13 8.08
N ARG A 177 10.98 -1.32 6.83
CA ARG A 177 10.22 -0.85 5.67
C ARG A 177 8.84 -1.52 5.63
N LEU A 178 7.83 -0.73 5.30
CA LEU A 178 6.48 -1.22 5.05
C LEU A 178 6.44 -2.00 3.74
N SER A 179 5.69 -3.10 3.75
CA SER A 179 5.28 -3.79 2.51
C SER A 179 4.38 -2.87 1.67
N VAL A 180 4.18 -3.19 0.39
CA VAL A 180 3.23 -2.47 -0.49
C VAL A 180 1.82 -2.41 0.14
N PHE A 181 1.38 -3.49 0.78
CA PHE A 181 0.10 -3.52 1.50
C PHE A 181 0.11 -2.58 2.72
N GLY A 182 1.23 -2.51 3.45
CA GLY A 182 1.41 -1.56 4.55
C GLY A 182 1.38 -0.11 4.08
N LEU A 183 2.04 0.22 2.97
CA LEU A 183 2.03 1.55 2.37
C LEU A 183 0.65 2.00 1.90
N ASP A 184 -0.07 1.15 1.15
CA ASP A 184 -1.44 1.46 0.73
C ASP A 184 -2.36 1.64 1.96
N THR A 185 -2.13 0.89 3.04
CA THR A 185 -2.88 1.05 4.29
C THR A 185 -2.54 2.38 4.97
N LEU A 186 -1.25 2.75 5.08
CA LEU A 186 -0.81 4.03 5.64
C LEU A 186 -1.42 5.21 4.87
N TYR A 187 -1.39 5.15 3.54
CA TYR A 187 -2.00 6.14 2.67
C TYR A 187 -3.51 6.24 2.91
N ARG A 188 -4.25 5.13 2.95
CA ARG A 188 -5.71 5.19 3.14
C ARG A 188 -6.14 5.78 4.46
N LEU A 189 -5.40 5.47 5.54
CA LEU A 189 -5.65 6.04 6.87
C LEU A 189 -5.47 7.57 6.87
N ASN A 190 -4.51 8.08 6.09
CA ASN A 190 -4.07 9.49 6.16
C ASN A 190 -4.43 10.34 4.94
N ARG A 191 -4.98 9.78 3.85
CA ARG A 191 -5.17 10.50 2.58
C ARG A 191 -6.04 11.76 2.68
N ARG A 192 -7.01 11.75 3.61
CA ARG A 192 -7.96 12.87 3.83
C ARG A 192 -7.51 13.80 4.95
N ASP A 193 -6.73 13.28 5.90
CA ASP A 193 -6.18 14.03 7.01
C ASP A 193 -4.85 13.40 7.41
N ALA A 194 -3.76 14.12 7.16
CA ALA A 194 -2.41 13.67 7.51
C ALA A 194 -2.04 13.92 8.98
N THR A 195 -2.94 14.47 9.81
CA THR A 195 -2.67 14.77 11.23
C THR A 195 -2.09 13.58 11.99
N PRO A 196 -2.63 12.35 11.86
CA PRO A 196 -2.07 11.19 12.58
C PRO A 196 -0.64 10.85 12.17
N LEU A 197 -0.36 10.87 10.86
CA LEU A 197 0.98 10.63 10.32
C LEU A 197 1.98 11.68 10.78
N LEU A 198 1.60 12.96 10.69
CA LEU A 198 2.47 14.07 11.08
C LEU A 198 2.72 14.08 12.59
N ALA A 199 1.70 13.82 13.41
CA ALA A 199 1.86 13.74 14.86
C ALA A 199 2.77 12.57 15.28
N HIS A 200 2.68 11.43 14.61
CA HIS A 200 3.56 10.28 14.87
C HIS A 200 5.00 10.56 14.39
N ALA A 201 5.16 11.20 13.22
CA ALA A 201 6.47 11.58 12.71
C ALA A 201 7.17 12.64 13.57
N ASP A 202 6.45 13.65 14.05
CA ASP A 202 6.98 14.69 14.92
C ASP A 202 7.59 14.13 16.22
N ALA A 203 6.98 13.06 16.76
CA ALA A 203 7.49 12.37 17.92
C ALA A 203 8.65 11.43 17.59
N GLU A 204 8.61 10.73 16.45
CA GLU A 204 9.39 9.49 16.25
C GLU A 204 10.33 9.48 15.03
N ALA A 205 10.25 10.44 14.11
CA ALA A 205 10.91 10.34 12.80
C ALA A 205 12.45 10.26 12.89
N THR A 206 13.04 10.82 13.94
CA THR A 206 14.50 10.89 14.13
C THR A 206 15.17 9.52 14.25
N TRP A 207 14.45 8.48 14.67
CA TRP A 207 14.99 7.12 14.81
C TRP A 207 14.51 6.14 13.75
N TRP A 208 13.75 6.61 12.76
CA TRP A 208 13.29 5.74 11.71
C TRP A 208 14.43 5.36 10.77
N SER A 209 14.37 4.14 10.24
CA SER A 209 15.27 3.76 9.15
C SER A 209 15.01 4.65 7.94
N GLU A 210 16.06 4.94 7.18
CA GLU A 210 16.00 5.74 5.95
C GLU A 210 14.86 5.28 5.02
N GLY A 211 14.72 3.96 4.85
CA GLY A 211 13.68 3.38 4.03
C GLY A 211 12.26 3.68 4.52
N LEU A 212 12.05 3.74 5.84
CA LEU A 212 10.75 4.10 6.42
C LEU A 212 10.50 5.61 6.29
N VAL A 213 11.51 6.45 6.49
CA VAL A 213 11.42 7.91 6.27
C VAL A 213 10.97 8.20 4.84
N VAL A 214 11.65 7.62 3.84
CA VAL A 214 11.31 7.77 2.42
C VAL A 214 9.87 7.32 2.14
N GLN A 215 9.45 6.19 2.70
CA GLN A 215 8.10 5.67 2.53
C GLN A 215 7.03 6.57 3.15
N THR A 216 7.28 7.10 4.34
CA THR A 216 6.37 8.04 5.03
C THR A 216 6.27 9.36 4.28
N LEU A 217 7.39 9.92 3.81
CA LEU A 217 7.40 11.13 2.98
C LEU A 217 6.66 10.93 1.66
N THR A 218 6.83 9.77 1.03
CA THR A 218 6.10 9.41 -0.19
C THR A 218 4.60 9.40 0.05
N VAL A 219 4.14 8.81 1.16
CA VAL A 219 2.72 8.82 1.53
C VAL A 219 2.25 10.26 1.80
N LEU A 220 3.02 11.04 2.55
CA LEU A 220 2.69 12.42 2.89
C LEU A 220 2.54 13.32 1.64
N ALA A 221 3.36 13.10 0.61
CA ALA A 221 3.26 13.80 -0.68
C ALA A 221 1.91 13.58 -1.40
N HIS A 222 1.16 12.55 -1.03
CA HIS A 222 -0.15 12.23 -1.60
C HIS A 222 -1.34 12.51 -0.65
N CYS A 223 -1.10 12.85 0.61
CA CYS A 223 -2.14 13.14 1.59
C CYS A 223 -2.62 14.61 1.53
N GLN A 224 -3.84 14.85 2.02
CA GLN A 224 -4.32 16.20 2.32
C GLN A 224 -3.68 16.71 3.63
N ALA A 225 -3.31 17.98 3.63
CA ALA A 225 -2.63 18.63 4.76
C ALA A 225 -3.57 18.83 5.95
N THR A 226 -3.03 18.76 7.17
CA THR A 226 -3.69 19.27 8.38
C THR A 226 -3.49 20.78 8.50
N GLU A 227 -4.47 21.56 8.96
CA GLU A 227 -4.36 23.04 9.13
C GLU A 227 -3.16 23.48 9.98
N ARG A 228 -2.71 22.61 10.88
CA ARG A 228 -1.62 22.87 11.83
C ARG A 228 -0.23 22.78 11.19
N THR A 229 0.42 23.93 10.98
CA THR A 229 1.77 24.02 10.40
C THR A 229 2.87 23.56 11.34
N ASP A 230 2.66 23.64 12.66
CA ASP A 230 3.60 23.19 13.70
C ASP A 230 3.98 21.70 13.54
N ARG A 231 3.05 20.89 13.02
CA ARG A 231 3.25 19.44 12.80
C ARG A 231 4.24 19.10 11.69
N PHE A 232 4.72 20.10 10.95
CA PHE A 232 5.72 19.93 9.90
C PHE A 232 7.13 20.33 10.38
N ALA A 233 7.33 20.64 11.67
CA ALA A 233 8.61 21.16 12.18
C ALA A 233 9.82 20.25 11.90
N TRP A 234 9.62 18.93 11.81
CA TRP A 234 10.66 17.95 11.48
C TRP A 234 11.03 17.91 10.00
N LEU A 235 10.14 18.34 9.09
CA LEU A 235 10.32 18.17 7.65
C LEU A 235 11.47 19.02 7.07
N PRO A 236 11.67 20.31 7.44
CA PRO A 236 12.77 21.11 6.93
C PRO A 236 14.15 20.48 7.17
N ALA A 237 14.38 19.86 8.33
CA ALA A 237 15.65 19.22 8.65
C ALA A 237 16.01 18.08 7.67
N LEU A 238 15.02 17.46 7.02
CA LEU A 238 15.25 16.40 6.05
C LEU A 238 15.74 16.89 4.69
N LEU A 239 15.69 18.20 4.43
CA LEU A 239 16.32 18.81 3.26
C LEU A 239 17.85 18.80 3.36
N ASP A 240 18.40 18.56 4.56
CA ASP A 240 19.83 18.50 4.83
C ASP A 240 20.33 17.08 5.18
N HIS A 241 19.48 16.08 4.99
CA HIS A 241 19.80 14.70 5.34
C HIS A 241 20.91 14.12 4.45
N ASP A 242 21.80 13.29 5.01
CA ASP A 242 22.95 12.70 4.30
C ASP A 242 22.51 11.90 3.06
N SER A 243 21.43 11.12 3.18
CA SER A 243 20.83 10.41 2.05
C SER A 243 20.15 11.36 1.04
N PRO A 244 20.59 11.38 -0.23
CA PRO A 244 19.93 12.16 -1.27
C PRO A 244 18.50 11.69 -1.54
N GLN A 245 18.20 10.40 -1.29
CA GLN A 245 16.86 9.87 -1.46
C GLN A 245 15.88 10.50 -0.47
N VAL A 246 16.31 10.72 0.78
CA VAL A 246 15.51 11.43 1.80
C VAL A 246 15.30 12.87 1.38
N ARG A 247 16.36 13.60 0.97
CA ARG A 247 16.24 15.00 0.52
C ARG A 247 15.27 15.16 -0.65
N ALA A 248 15.39 14.32 -1.69
CA ALA A 248 14.50 14.35 -2.86
C ALA A 248 13.03 14.04 -2.49
N THR A 249 12.81 13.09 -1.59
CA THR A 249 11.44 12.74 -1.15
C THR A 249 10.86 13.80 -0.22
N ALA A 250 11.70 14.49 0.57
CA ALA A 250 11.27 15.63 1.38
C ALA A 250 10.79 16.79 0.51
N LEU A 251 11.53 17.13 -0.56
CA LEU A 251 11.07 18.10 -1.57
C LEU A 251 9.71 17.69 -2.18
N SER A 252 9.54 16.40 -2.49
CA SER A 252 8.26 15.88 -3.00
C SER A 252 7.11 16.07 -2.01
N ALA A 253 7.37 15.88 -0.70
CA ALA A 253 6.38 16.14 0.35
C ALA A 253 6.04 17.64 0.45
N PHE A 254 7.03 18.54 0.38
CA PHE A 254 6.81 19.99 0.36
C PHE A 254 5.96 20.45 -0.83
N ALA A 255 6.16 19.87 -2.02
CA ALA A 255 5.41 20.23 -3.22
C ALA A 255 3.89 20.17 -3.01
N ARG A 256 3.40 19.19 -2.25
CA ARG A 256 1.97 19.01 -1.93
C ARG A 256 1.44 20.05 -0.93
N GLN A 257 2.32 20.51 -0.03
CA GLN A 257 2.00 21.46 1.04
C GLN A 257 2.27 22.92 0.65
N GLY A 258 2.75 23.11 -0.58
CA GLY A 258 3.22 24.39 -1.08
C GLY A 258 2.20 25.51 -1.06
N TRP A 259 0.90 25.29 -0.93
CA TRP A 259 -0.05 26.40 -0.81
C TRP A 259 0.12 27.22 0.48
N ARG A 260 0.98 26.77 1.42
CA ARG A 260 1.31 27.47 2.66
C ARG A 260 2.62 28.22 2.54
N ARG A 261 2.56 29.54 2.71
CA ARG A 261 3.72 30.42 2.60
C ARG A 261 4.80 30.05 3.61
N GLU A 262 4.41 29.73 4.84
CA GLU A 262 5.33 29.40 5.94
C GLU A 262 6.14 28.12 5.67
N LEU A 263 5.60 27.19 4.87
CA LEU A 263 6.32 25.98 4.47
C LEU A 263 7.15 26.20 3.21
N ARG A 264 6.70 27.05 2.29
CA ARG A 264 7.52 27.45 1.12
C ARG A 264 8.82 28.12 1.56
N GLU A 265 8.72 29.05 2.51
CA GLU A 265 9.86 29.81 3.05
C GLU A 265 10.90 28.92 3.76
N ARG A 266 10.58 27.65 4.03
CA ARG A 266 11.54 26.67 4.60
C ARG A 266 12.40 25.99 3.54
N VAL A 267 12.06 26.11 2.26
CA VAL A 267 12.83 25.52 1.16
C VAL A 267 13.76 26.58 0.59
N ASP A 268 15.06 26.38 0.78
CA ASP A 268 16.09 27.17 0.12
C ASP A 268 16.24 26.70 -1.33
N ALA A 269 15.76 27.52 -2.27
CA ALA A 269 15.77 27.19 -3.69
C ALA A 269 17.18 27.08 -4.26
N GLU A 270 18.09 27.99 -3.88
CA GLU A 270 19.47 27.98 -4.35
C GLU A 270 20.17 26.70 -3.91
N ARG A 271 19.99 26.32 -2.63
CA ARG A 271 20.54 25.07 -2.10
C ARG A 271 19.96 23.84 -2.78
N ALA A 272 18.66 23.80 -3.02
CA ALA A 272 18.00 22.67 -3.70
C ALA A 272 18.48 22.51 -5.16
N LEU A 273 18.74 23.62 -5.85
CA LEU A 273 19.28 23.64 -7.22
C LEU A 273 20.79 23.40 -7.29
N ALA A 274 21.51 23.66 -6.20
CA ALA A 274 22.94 23.38 -6.08
C ALA A 274 23.25 21.99 -5.49
N ASP A 275 22.22 21.17 -5.18
CA ASP A 275 22.44 19.84 -4.61
C ASP A 275 23.34 18.99 -5.53
N PRO A 276 24.37 18.31 -4.98
CA PRO A 276 25.28 17.51 -5.79
C PRO A 276 24.58 16.38 -6.55
N GLU A 277 23.48 15.84 -6.01
CA GLU A 277 22.77 14.71 -6.60
C GLU A 277 21.70 15.18 -7.61
N PRO A 278 21.79 14.77 -8.90
CA PRO A 278 20.80 15.15 -9.92
C PRO A 278 19.36 14.75 -9.59
N ALA A 279 19.16 13.67 -8.83
CA ALA A 279 17.83 13.25 -8.39
C ALA A 279 17.16 14.27 -7.44
N VAL A 280 17.94 14.95 -6.58
CA VAL A 280 17.42 15.99 -5.68
C VAL A 280 17.05 17.23 -6.47
N ARG A 281 17.93 17.67 -7.39
CA ARG A 281 17.62 18.80 -8.29
C ARG A 281 16.38 18.54 -9.15
N THR A 282 16.21 17.31 -9.64
CA THR A 282 15.00 16.88 -10.35
C THR A 282 13.74 17.03 -9.49
N ALA A 283 13.79 16.61 -8.23
CA ALA A 283 12.68 16.79 -7.29
C ALA A 283 12.40 18.28 -7.00
N ALA A 284 13.44 19.12 -6.94
CA ALA A 284 13.29 20.57 -6.80
C ALA A 284 12.53 21.17 -8.00
N TYR A 285 12.88 20.80 -9.23
CA TYR A 285 12.14 21.23 -10.42
C TYR A 285 10.67 20.80 -10.38
N GLU A 286 10.38 19.56 -9.96
CA GLU A 286 9.00 19.11 -9.80
C GLU A 286 8.24 19.91 -8.75
N LEU A 287 8.88 20.26 -7.63
CA LEU A 287 8.33 21.14 -6.60
C LEU A 287 8.01 22.53 -7.14
N PHE A 288 8.94 23.18 -7.83
CA PHE A 288 8.71 24.50 -8.44
C PHE A 288 7.59 24.45 -9.47
N GLY A 289 7.52 23.38 -10.27
CA GLY A 289 6.41 23.16 -11.20
C GLY A 289 5.05 23.01 -10.51
N LYS A 290 5.00 22.50 -9.27
CA LYS A 290 3.77 22.40 -8.48
C LYS A 290 3.37 23.73 -7.86
N TRP A 291 4.32 24.57 -7.48
CA TRP A 291 4.05 25.90 -6.94
C TRP A 291 3.62 26.87 -8.04
N GLY A 292 4.30 26.84 -9.18
CA GLY A 292 3.87 27.48 -10.43
C GLY A 292 3.77 29.00 -10.41
N ASP A 293 4.30 29.66 -9.38
CA ASP A 293 4.41 31.12 -9.32
C ASP A 293 5.59 31.63 -10.17
N GLY A 294 5.67 32.95 -10.36
CA GLY A 294 6.68 33.58 -11.21
C GLY A 294 8.11 33.23 -10.80
N GLU A 295 8.40 33.26 -9.50
CA GLU A 295 9.70 32.89 -8.95
C GLU A 295 10.03 31.42 -9.25
N SER A 296 9.09 30.50 -9.05
CA SER A 296 9.26 29.09 -9.41
C SER A 296 9.52 28.88 -10.90
N VAL A 297 8.88 29.68 -11.76
CA VAL A 297 9.11 29.67 -13.21
C VAL A 297 10.52 30.15 -13.55
N ASP A 298 11.03 31.16 -12.85
CA ASP A 298 12.40 31.66 -13.02
C ASP A 298 13.44 30.61 -12.57
N TRP A 299 13.20 29.93 -11.45
CA TRP A 299 14.04 28.80 -11.01
C TRP A 299 14.05 27.64 -12.01
N LEU A 300 12.90 27.34 -12.63
CA LEU A 300 12.82 26.35 -13.70
C LEU A 300 13.60 26.78 -14.94
N ARG A 301 13.54 28.06 -15.34
CA ARG A 301 14.37 28.59 -16.44
C ARG A 301 15.85 28.47 -16.10
N TYR A 302 16.25 28.85 -14.89
CA TYR A 302 17.62 28.71 -14.41
C TYR A 302 18.11 27.26 -14.56
N GLY A 303 17.33 26.27 -14.14
CA GLY A 303 17.68 24.86 -14.29
C GLY A 303 17.83 24.40 -15.74
N VAL A 304 17.00 24.91 -16.65
CA VAL A 304 17.13 24.61 -18.09
C VAL A 304 18.46 25.13 -18.67
N TYR A 305 18.92 26.30 -18.24
CA TYR A 305 20.19 26.86 -18.72
C TYR A 305 21.41 26.25 -18.01
N ASN A 306 21.34 26.07 -16.70
CA ASN A 306 22.53 25.92 -15.85
C ASN A 306 22.71 24.54 -15.23
N ASP A 307 21.73 23.63 -15.27
CA ASP A 307 21.91 22.30 -14.66
C ASP A 307 23.03 21.52 -15.37
N PRO A 308 24.05 21.04 -14.64
CA PRO A 308 25.17 20.31 -15.24
C PRO A 308 24.78 18.90 -15.72
N ASP A 309 23.69 18.33 -15.22
CA ASP A 309 23.21 17.00 -15.62
C ASP A 309 22.11 17.14 -16.69
N ASP A 310 22.31 16.49 -17.84
CA ASP A 310 21.39 16.58 -18.98
C ASP A 310 20.00 16.02 -18.67
N ARG A 311 19.88 15.02 -17.79
CA ARG A 311 18.56 14.46 -17.42
C ARG A 311 17.79 15.40 -16.50
N ALA A 312 18.48 16.02 -15.54
CA ALA A 312 17.91 17.02 -14.65
C ALA A 312 17.54 18.30 -15.42
N ARG A 313 18.39 18.77 -16.34
CA ARG A 313 18.09 19.86 -17.28
C ARG A 313 16.83 19.57 -18.09
N LEU A 314 16.71 18.34 -18.61
CA LEU A 314 15.52 17.91 -19.33
C LEU A 314 14.28 17.82 -18.43
N ALA A 315 14.43 17.41 -17.17
CA ALA A 315 13.33 17.42 -16.20
C ALA A 315 12.84 18.85 -15.91
N ALA A 316 13.74 19.83 -15.77
CA ALA A 316 13.40 21.24 -15.68
C ALA A 316 12.62 21.71 -16.90
N ALA A 317 13.10 21.43 -18.12
CA ALA A 317 12.43 21.83 -19.37
C ALA A 317 11.04 21.20 -19.52
N ARG A 318 10.91 19.89 -19.22
CA ARG A 318 9.60 19.21 -19.21
C ARG A 318 8.64 19.86 -18.22
N THR A 319 9.14 20.28 -17.06
CA THR A 319 8.33 20.88 -16.01
C THR A 319 7.93 22.31 -16.35
N LEU A 320 8.86 23.13 -16.80
CA LEU A 320 8.62 24.48 -17.31
C LEU A 320 7.58 24.51 -18.42
N ARG A 321 7.61 23.51 -19.31
CA ARG A 321 6.59 23.33 -20.33
C ARG A 321 5.22 22.96 -19.77
N ARG A 322 5.15 22.11 -18.73
CA ARG A 322 3.88 21.75 -18.08
C ARG A 322 3.18 22.97 -17.48
N VAL A 323 3.96 23.92 -16.97
CA VAL A 323 3.46 25.20 -16.42
C VAL A 323 3.35 26.32 -17.46
N GLY A 324 3.60 26.04 -18.74
CA GLY A 324 3.41 27.00 -19.84
C GLY A 324 4.55 27.99 -20.07
N GLY A 325 5.70 27.84 -19.41
CA GLY A 325 6.82 28.78 -19.51
C GLY A 325 7.88 28.45 -20.56
N LEU A 326 7.82 27.30 -21.25
CA LEU A 326 8.93 26.84 -22.10
C LEU A 326 9.21 27.76 -23.30
N GLU A 327 8.19 28.40 -23.85
CA GLU A 327 8.34 29.30 -25.02
C GLU A 327 9.20 30.52 -24.69
N SER A 328 9.24 30.95 -23.42
CA SER A 328 10.07 32.09 -22.98
C SER A 328 11.57 31.77 -22.85
N VAL A 329 11.98 30.51 -23.01
CA VAL A 329 13.39 30.09 -22.92
C VAL A 329 14.17 30.44 -24.19
N THR A 330 13.49 30.80 -25.28
CA THR A 330 14.12 31.17 -26.56
C THR A 330 14.36 32.67 -26.72
N ASP A 331 13.76 33.51 -25.87
CA ASP A 331 13.66 34.96 -26.12
C ASP A 331 14.72 35.82 -25.38
N GLY A 332 15.58 35.19 -24.55
CA GLY A 332 16.60 35.87 -23.76
C GLY A 332 17.97 36.00 -24.44
N THR A 333 18.16 37.06 -25.24
CA THR A 333 19.45 37.75 -25.52
C THR A 333 20.74 36.93 -25.71
N GLY A 334 20.72 35.91 -26.57
CA GLY A 334 21.92 35.20 -27.04
C GLY A 334 21.51 33.88 -27.66
N GLN A 335 22.26 33.37 -28.65
CA GLN A 335 22.03 32.00 -29.11
C GLN A 335 22.16 31.07 -27.90
N PRO A 336 21.06 30.39 -27.47
CA PRO A 336 21.17 29.45 -26.37
C PRO A 336 22.22 28.40 -26.74
N ASP A 337 23.04 28.01 -25.77
CA ASP A 337 23.97 26.89 -25.92
C ASP A 337 23.25 25.73 -26.64
N GLU A 338 23.93 25.10 -27.60
CA GLU A 338 23.39 24.00 -28.40
C GLU A 338 22.73 22.93 -27.51
N ALA A 339 23.30 22.66 -26.33
CA ALA A 339 22.73 21.75 -25.35
C ALA A 339 21.34 22.18 -24.83
N VAL A 340 21.16 23.48 -24.55
CA VAL A 340 19.89 24.06 -24.12
C VAL A 340 18.87 24.01 -25.25
N ALA A 341 19.28 24.42 -26.46
CA ALA A 341 18.42 24.39 -27.64
C ALA A 341 17.91 22.97 -27.94
N ARG A 342 18.79 21.97 -27.87
CA ARG A 342 18.41 20.54 -28.03
C ARG A 342 17.42 20.09 -26.95
N THR A 343 17.67 20.45 -25.69
CA THR A 343 16.79 20.11 -24.56
C THR A 343 15.38 20.69 -24.73
N VAL A 344 15.28 21.97 -25.08
CA VAL A 344 14.01 22.66 -25.33
C VAL A 344 13.29 22.04 -26.52
N ALA A 345 13.99 21.78 -27.62
CA ALA A 345 13.42 21.14 -28.80
C ALA A 345 12.88 19.74 -28.49
N TRP A 346 13.62 18.93 -27.72
CA TRP A 346 13.21 17.60 -27.30
C TRP A 346 11.94 17.66 -26.42
N ALA A 347 11.91 18.54 -25.42
CA ALA A 347 10.76 18.70 -24.52
C ALA A 347 9.51 19.20 -25.28
N GLY A 348 9.70 20.05 -26.30
CA GLY A 348 8.64 20.49 -27.20
C GLY A 348 8.10 19.35 -28.08
N ALA A 349 8.98 18.55 -28.67
CA ALA A 349 8.62 17.45 -29.57
C ALA A 349 7.80 16.33 -28.88
N GLU A 350 8.07 16.04 -27.60
CA GLU A 350 7.42 14.94 -26.85
C GLU A 350 5.88 15.02 -26.79
N ARG A 351 5.27 16.23 -26.85
CA ARG A 351 3.80 16.37 -26.95
C ARG A 351 3.26 16.22 -28.37
N ARG A 352 4.09 16.47 -29.39
CA ARG A 352 3.68 16.39 -30.80
C ARG A 352 3.59 14.95 -31.28
N THR A 353 4.23 14.01 -30.59
CA THR A 353 3.99 12.58 -30.78
C THR A 353 2.58 12.28 -30.26
N PRO A 354 1.59 11.99 -31.14
CA PRO A 354 0.32 11.46 -30.66
C PRO A 354 0.66 10.20 -29.88
N ARG A 355 0.18 10.07 -28.65
CA ARG A 355 0.14 8.75 -28.02
C ARG A 355 -0.58 7.86 -29.02
N ARG A 356 0.16 6.94 -29.67
CA ARG A 356 -0.47 5.82 -30.36
C ARG A 356 -1.25 5.10 -29.27
N VAL A 357 -2.53 5.44 -29.16
CA VAL A 357 -3.51 4.56 -28.53
C VAL A 357 -3.34 3.28 -29.31
N ALA A 358 -2.73 2.27 -28.68
CA ALA A 358 -2.77 0.92 -29.18
C ALA A 358 -4.26 0.53 -29.17
N THR A 359 -4.96 0.87 -30.25
CA THR A 359 -6.23 0.25 -30.58
C THR A 359 -5.95 -1.24 -30.64
N GLY A 360 -6.70 -1.98 -29.82
CA GLY A 360 -6.46 -3.37 -29.53
C GLY A 360 -6.29 -4.24 -30.76
N TRP A 361 -5.43 -5.23 -30.61
CA TRP A 361 -5.49 -6.42 -31.44
C TRP A 361 -6.82 -7.11 -31.12
N THR A 362 -7.65 -7.23 -32.16
CA THR A 362 -8.80 -8.12 -32.26
C THR A 362 -8.43 -9.57 -32.02
#